data_AF-A0A942GI78-F1
#
_entry.id   AF-A0A942GI78-F1
#
_cell.length_a   1.000
_cell.length_b   1.000
_cell.length_c   1.000
_cell.angle_alpha   90.00
_cell.angle_beta   90.00
_cell.angle_gamma   90.00
#
_symmetry.space_group_name_H-M   'P 1'
#
loop_
_entity.id
_entity.type
_entity.pdbx_description
1 polymer ?
#
loop_
_entity_poly.entity_id
_entity_poly.type
_entity_poly.pdbx_seq_one_letter_code
_entity_poly.pdbx_strand_id
1 'polypeptide(L)' 'PGVDFNNNPWNLEQLKIKMKREIEQAARESMQSGTPACPRCAATMSLRTSKRGYRFYACANYPHCREVKGLYE' A
#
# COMPACT_ATOMS: atom_id res chain seq x y z
N PRO A 1 25.85 -39.88 10.64
CA PRO A 1 24.37 -39.85 10.79
C PRO A 1 23.75 -38.89 9.77
N GLY A 2 23.14 -39.47 8.74
CA GLY A 2 22.57 -38.72 7.63
C GLY A 2 21.22 -38.09 7.95
N VAL A 3 20.94 -37.03 7.21
CA VAL A 3 19.59 -36.59 6.84
C VAL A 3 19.68 -36.03 5.42
N ASP A 4 19.46 -36.90 4.44
CA ASP A 4 19.24 -36.52 3.06
C ASP A 4 17.86 -35.86 2.96
N PHE A 5 17.79 -34.55 3.20
CA PHE A 5 16.56 -33.76 3.03
C PHE A 5 16.27 -33.37 1.57
N ASN A 6 16.91 -34.02 0.60
CA ASN A 6 16.76 -33.75 -0.84
C ASN A 6 15.40 -34.17 -1.42
N ASN A 7 14.30 -34.07 -0.66
CA ASN A 7 12.94 -34.11 -1.22
C ASN A 7 11.90 -33.44 -0.31
N ASN A 8 12.13 -32.19 0.08
CA ASN A 8 11.00 -31.25 0.10
C ASN A 8 11.26 -30.15 -0.93
N PRO A 9 10.91 -30.38 -2.21
CA PRO A 9 10.89 -29.30 -3.15
C PRO A 9 9.71 -28.44 -2.73
N TRP A 10 9.96 -27.40 -1.93
CA TRP A 10 9.15 -26.19 -2.04
C TRP A 10 9.21 -25.84 -3.51
N ASN A 11 8.19 -26.28 -4.26
CA ASN A 11 8.23 -26.37 -5.71
C ASN A 11 8.64 -24.98 -6.19
N LEU A 12 9.90 -24.87 -6.62
CA LEU A 12 10.56 -23.59 -6.83
C LEU A 12 9.76 -22.74 -7.82
N GLU A 13 9.07 -23.41 -8.73
CA GLU A 13 8.13 -22.82 -9.65
C GLU A 13 6.90 -22.24 -8.96
N GLN A 14 6.29 -22.97 -8.00
CA GLN A 14 5.18 -22.46 -7.20
C GLN A 14 5.58 -21.27 -6.33
N LEU A 15 6.80 -21.27 -5.77
CA LEU A 15 7.31 -20.13 -5.01
C LEU A 15 7.53 -18.91 -5.91
N LYS A 16 8.13 -19.08 -7.09
CA LYS A 16 8.29 -18.01 -8.08
C LYS A 16 6.94 -17.46 -8.53
N ILE A 17 5.97 -18.33 -8.81
CA ILE A 17 4.61 -17.94 -9.20
C ILE A 17 3.93 -17.17 -8.07
N LYS A 18 4.02 -17.64 -6.82
CA LYS A 18 3.44 -16.97 -5.66
C LYS A 18 4.05 -15.58 -5.47
N MET A 19 5.37 -15.47 -5.46
CA MET A 19 6.08 -14.21 -5.29
C MET A 19 5.79 -13.21 -6.43
N LYS A 20 5.71 -13.68 -7.68
CA LYS A 20 5.32 -12.84 -8.82
C LYS A 20 3.91 -12.27 -8.65
N ARG A 21 2.94 -13.10 -8.24
CA ARG A 21 1.55 -12.67 -8.01
C ARG A 21 1.44 -11.67 -6.86
N GLU A 22 2.18 -11.88 -5.78
CA GLU A 22 2.21 -10.96 -4.64
C GLU A 22 2.77 -9.59 -5.04
N ILE A 23 3.84 -9.54 -5.84
CA ILE A 23 4.39 -8.28 -6.39
C ILE A 23 3.39 -7.60 -7.32
N GLU A 24 2.77 -8.35 -8.24
CA GLU A 24 1.75 -7.81 -9.15
C GLU A 24 0.52 -7.28 -8.40
N GLN A 25 0.08 -7.97 -7.34
CA GLN A 25 -1.03 -7.55 -6.50
C GLN A 25 -0.67 -6.28 -5.71
N ALA A 26 0.50 -6.23 -5.07
CA ALA A 26 0.97 -5.05 -4.37
C ALA A 26 1.09 -3.83 -5.30
N ALA A 27 1.57 -4.03 -6.54
CA ALA A 27 1.62 -2.98 -7.55
C ALA A 27 0.22 -2.48 -7.92
N ARG A 28 -0.74 -3.38 -8.15
CA ARG A 28 -2.14 -3.02 -8.43
C ARG A 28 -2.77 -2.26 -7.27
N GLU A 29 -2.64 -2.75 -6.05
CA GLU A 29 -3.19 -2.10 -4.85
C GLU A 29 -2.61 -0.69 -4.65
N SER A 30 -1.32 -0.50 -4.94
CA SER A 30 -0.70 0.83 -4.86
C SER A 30 -1.31 1.83 -5.87
N MET A 31 -1.59 1.38 -7.10
CA MET A 31 -2.26 2.19 -8.13
C MET A 31 -3.76 2.40 -7.85
N GLN A 32 -4.41 1.43 -7.23
CA GLN A 32 -5.86 1.46 -6.93
C GLN A 32 -6.20 2.27 -5.68
N SER A 33 -5.20 2.77 -4.94
CA SER A 33 -5.44 3.73 -3.86
C SER A 33 -5.97 5.02 -4.48
N GLY A 34 -7.30 5.11 -4.64
CA GLY A 34 -8.05 6.25 -5.23
C GLY A 34 -7.96 7.55 -4.44
N THR A 35 -6.84 7.72 -3.75
CA THR A 35 -6.46 8.89 -3.00
C THR A 35 -5.92 9.96 -3.94
N PRO A 36 -6.37 11.21 -3.80
CA PRO A 36 -5.87 12.29 -4.63
C PRO A 36 -4.41 12.60 -4.30
N ALA A 37 -3.68 13.09 -5.29
CA ALA A 37 -2.40 13.74 -5.06
C ALA A 37 -2.59 15.08 -4.32
N CYS A 38 -1.67 15.40 -3.44
CA CYS A 38 -1.65 16.67 -2.73
C CYS A 38 -1.36 17.82 -3.71
N PRO A 39 -2.17 18.89 -3.76
CA PRO A 39 -1.95 20.00 -4.70
C PRO A 39 -0.69 20.81 -4.38
N ARG A 40 -0.15 20.70 -3.16
CA ARG A 40 1.00 21.48 -2.71
C ARG A 40 2.34 20.80 -2.98
N CYS A 41 2.42 19.48 -2.83
CA CYS A 41 3.68 18.74 -2.94
C CYS A 41 3.61 17.48 -3.80
N ALA A 42 2.49 17.25 -4.50
CA ALA A 42 2.22 16.08 -5.35
C ALA A 42 2.28 14.70 -4.66
N ALA A 43 2.55 14.66 -3.35
CA ALA A 43 2.56 13.42 -2.58
C ALA A 43 1.14 12.85 -2.44
N THR A 44 1.04 11.53 -2.29
CA THR A 44 -0.23 10.85 -2.04
C THR A 44 -0.91 11.37 -0.78
N MET A 45 -2.23 11.52 -0.80
CA MET A 45 -2.99 11.87 0.40
C MET A 45 -3.55 10.60 1.06
N SER A 46 -3.65 10.60 2.38
CA SER A 46 -4.23 9.51 3.17
C SER A 46 -5.63 9.90 3.64
N LEU A 47 -6.61 8.99 3.51
CA LEU A 47 -7.95 9.23 4.05
C LEU A 47 -7.94 9.07 5.58
N ARG A 48 -8.35 10.10 6.30
CA ARG A 48 -8.40 10.13 7.76
C ARG A 48 -9.77 10.58 8.24
N THR A 49 -10.13 10.15 9.44
CA THR A 49 -11.37 10.56 10.12
C THR A 49 -11.01 11.44 11.30
N SER A 50 -11.70 12.57 11.43
CA SER A 50 -11.51 13.49 12.54
C SER A 50 -12.21 13.01 13.81
N LYS A 51 -11.89 13.63 14.96
CA LYS A 51 -12.61 13.41 16.23
C LYS A 51 -14.11 13.72 16.15
N ARG A 52 -14.51 14.60 15.23
CA ARG A 52 -15.92 14.99 15.01
C ARG A 52 -16.63 14.09 14.00
N GLY A 53 -15.96 13.09 13.45
CA GLY A 53 -16.54 12.10 12.53
C GLY A 53 -16.43 12.44 11.03
N TYR A 54 -16.05 13.66 10.65
CA TYR A 54 -15.84 14.00 9.23
C TYR A 54 -14.59 13.31 8.67
N ARG A 55 -14.68 12.84 7.41
CA ARG A 55 -13.57 12.26 6.66
C ARG A 55 -12.85 13.34 5.86
N PHE A 56 -11.52 13.26 5.78
CA PHE A 56 -10.70 14.19 5.02
C PHE A 56 -9.45 13.50 4.51
N TYR A 57 -8.94 13.95 3.37
CA TYR A 57 -7.63 13.55 2.87
C TYR A 57 -6.57 14.43 3.53
N ALA A 58 -5.56 13.81 4.13
CA ALA A 58 -4.40 14.48 4.71
C ALA A 58 -3.14 14.09 3.94
N CYS A 59 -2.31 15.07 3.58
CA CYS A 59 -1.05 14.78 2.90
C CYS A 59 -0.21 13.75 3.67
N ALA A 60 0.31 12.71 2.98
CA ALA A 60 1.17 11.70 3.60
C ALA A 60 2.47 12.29 4.16
N ASN A 61 2.92 13.42 3.63
CA ASN A 61 4.15 14.10 4.04
C ASN A 61 3.99 15.02 5.28
N TYR A 62 2.95 14.85 6.10
CA TYR A 62 2.85 15.55 7.39
C TYR A 62 4.01 15.11 8.31
N PRO A 63 4.73 16.02 9.02
CA PRO A 63 4.41 17.43 9.30
C PRO A 63 4.95 18.45 8.27
N HIS A 64 5.74 18.00 7.29
CA HIS A 64 6.36 18.87 6.28
C HIS A 64 5.34 19.50 5.33
N CYS A 65 4.26 18.77 5.02
CA CYS A 65 3.10 19.29 4.30
C CYS A 65 1.83 19.09 5.14
N ARG A 66 1.18 20.20 5.50
CA ARG A 66 -0.04 20.22 6.34
C ARG A 66 -1.32 20.37 5.53
N GLU A 67 -1.25 20.13 4.22
CA GLU A 67 -2.40 20.26 3.32
C GLU A 67 -3.46 19.20 3.64
N VAL A 68 -4.71 19.65 3.76
CA VAL A 68 -5.87 18.79 4.01
C VAL A 68 -6.98 19.14 3.04
N LYS A 69 -7.58 18.11 2.44
CA LYS A 69 -8.73 18.25 1.56
C LYS A 69 -9.94 17.61 2.24
N GLY A 70 -10.90 18.42 2.64
CA GLY A 70 -12.16 17.93 3.21
C GLY A 70 -12.93 17.13 2.17
N LEU A 71 -13.48 15.98 2.58
CA LEU A 71 -14.55 15.31 1.85
C LEU A 71 -15.86 15.82 2.46
N TYR A 72 -16.33 16.95 1.96
CA TYR A 72 -17.69 17.40 2.26
C TYR A 72 -18.64 16.63 1.33
N GLU A 73 -19.61 15.95 1.93
CA GLU A 73 -20.84 15.53 1.23
C GLU A 73 -21.89 16.62 1.42
#